data_AF-A0A537W361-F1
#
_entry.id   AF-A0A537W361-F1
#
_cell.length_a   1.000
_cell.length_b   1.000
_cell.length_c   1.000
_cell.angle_alpha   90.00
_cell.angle_beta   90.00
_cell.angle_gamma   90.00
#
_symmetry.space_group_name_H-M   'P 1'
#
loop_
_entity.id
_entity.type
_entity.pdbx_description
1 polymer ?
#
loop_
_entity_poly.entity_id
_entity_poly.type
_entity_poly.pdbx_seq_one_letter_code
_entity_poly.pdbx_strand_id
1 'polypeptide(L)' 'AVAQVAGRAELEASGGVTLQTLRSRAETGIEWISVGALTHSAPALDLSLILEVSP' A
#
# COMPACT_ATOMS: atom_id res chain seq x y z
N ALA A 1 -5.10 17.69 -11.10
CA ALA A 1 -5.29 16.38 -11.74
C ALA A 1 -6.73 15.87 -11.59
N VAL A 2 -7.19 15.48 -10.40
CA VAL A 2 -8.55 14.91 -10.18
C VAL A 2 -9.67 15.75 -10.82
N ALA A 3 -9.77 17.03 -10.46
CA ALA A 3 -10.78 17.93 -11.04
C ALA A 3 -10.64 18.12 -12.58
N GLN A 4 -9.42 18.00 -13.12
CA GLN A 4 -9.18 18.14 -14.57
C GLN A 4 -9.59 16.88 -15.34
N VAL A 5 -9.39 15.70 -14.77
CA VAL A 5 -9.80 14.43 -15.39
C VAL A 5 -11.32 14.31 -15.42
N ALA A 6 -12.01 14.83 -14.40
CA ALA A 6 -13.48 14.90 -14.35
C ALA A 6 -14.14 13.53 -14.67
N GLY A 7 -13.60 12.46 -14.09
CA GLY A 7 -14.10 11.09 -14.26
C GLY A 7 -13.87 10.46 -15.63
N ARG A 8 -13.10 11.09 -16.52
CA ARG A 8 -12.83 10.55 -17.87
C ARG A 8 -11.80 9.40 -17.89
N ALA A 9 -11.07 9.22 -16.80
CA ALA A 9 -10.09 8.16 -16.62
C ALA A 9 -9.94 7.85 -15.12
N GLU A 10 -9.54 6.62 -14.81
CA GLU A 10 -9.07 6.26 -13.47
C GLU A 10 -7.70 6.90 -13.23
N LEU A 11 -7.48 7.35 -12.00
CA LEU A 11 -6.26 7.99 -11.55
C LEU A 11 -5.54 7.12 -10.52
N GLU A 12 -4.23 7.04 -10.72
CA GLU A 12 -3.32 6.37 -9.80
C GLU A 12 -2.26 7.35 -9.31
N ALA A 13 -2.03 7.38 -7.99
CA ALA A 13 -0.85 8.02 -7.43
C ALA A 13 0.23 6.98 -7.09
N SER A 14 1.45 7.23 -7.54
CA SER A 14 2.61 6.38 -7.25
C SER A 14 3.79 7.21 -6.74
N GLY A 15 4.84 6.53 -6.27
CA GLY A 15 6.10 7.14 -5.85
C GLY A 15 6.13 7.67 -4.41
N GLY A 16 7.09 7.17 -3.63
CA GLY A 16 7.41 7.67 -2.29
C GLY A 16 6.27 7.59 -1.27
N VAL A 17 5.37 6.61 -1.41
CA VAL A 17 4.22 6.45 -0.51
C VAL A 17 4.67 5.82 0.81
N THR A 18 4.39 6.52 1.91
CA THR A 18 4.59 6.05 3.29
C THR A 18 3.27 6.08 4.06
N LEU A 19 3.19 5.41 5.22
CA LEU A 19 2.00 5.41 6.09
C LEU A 19 1.54 6.82 6.48
N GLN A 20 2.47 7.76 6.64
CA GLN A 20 2.18 9.16 6.96
C GLN A 20 1.51 9.89 5.78
N THR A 21 1.90 9.56 4.55
CA THR A 21 1.37 10.20 3.33
C THR A 21 0.15 9.49 2.74
N LEU A 22 -0.08 8.23 3.13
CA LEU A 22 -1.08 7.37 2.50
C LEU A 22 -2.50 7.96 2.60
N ARG A 23 -2.89 8.38 3.81
CA ARG A 23 -4.22 8.94 4.07
C ARG A 23 -4.50 10.18 3.23
N SER A 24 -3.62 11.17 3.28
CA SER A 24 -3.85 12.42 2.56
C SER A 24 -3.91 12.22 1.05
N ARG A 25 -3.16 11.26 0.50
CA ARG A 25 -3.26 10.86 -0.92
C ARG A 25 -4.59 10.18 -1.23
N ALA A 26 -5.05 9.25 -0.39
CA ALA A 26 -6.32 8.55 -0.58
C ALA A 26 -7.52 9.50 -0.53
N GLU A 27 -7.47 10.54 0.32
CA GLU A 27 -8.52 11.54 0.45
C GLU A 27 -8.58 12.54 -0.73
N THR A 28 -7.64 12.47 -1.71
CA THR A 28 -7.65 13.37 -2.87
C THR A 28 -8.72 13.03 -3.92
N GLY A 29 -9.36 11.86 -3.83
CA GLY A 29 -10.36 11.40 -4.80
C GLY A 29 -9.75 10.66 -6.00
N ILE A 30 -8.60 10.01 -5.80
CA ILE A 30 -7.98 9.08 -6.76
C ILE A 30 -8.45 7.65 -6.47
N GLU A 31 -8.54 6.81 -7.51
CA GLU A 31 -9.02 5.43 -7.42
C GLU A 31 -7.94 4.48 -6.87
N TRP A 32 -6.67 4.72 -7.22
CA TRP A 32 -5.58 3.78 -6.92
C TRP A 32 -4.35 4.46 -6.31
N ILE A 33 -3.65 3.72 -5.45
CA ILE A 33 -2.33 4.09 -4.93
C ILE A 33 -1.39 2.90 -5.06
N SER A 34 -0.33 3.05 -5.85
CA SER A 34 0.73 2.04 -5.95
C SER A 34 1.82 2.25 -4.91
N VAL A 35 2.12 1.18 -4.17
CA VAL A 35 3.10 1.18 -3.07
C VAL A 35 4.12 0.07 -3.30
N GLY A 36 5.23 0.40 -3.98
CA GLY A 36 6.30 -0.57 -4.26
C GLY A 36 6.93 -1.18 -3.00
N ALA A 37 6.97 -0.42 -1.90
CA ALA A 37 7.54 -0.88 -0.64
C ALA A 37 6.87 -2.16 -0.09
N LEU A 38 5.63 -2.45 -0.50
CA LEU A 38 4.91 -3.68 -0.11
C LEU A 38 5.56 -4.95 -0.68
N THR A 39 6.39 -4.86 -1.72
CA THR A 39 7.02 -6.02 -2.35
C THR A 39 8.54 -6.01 -2.19
N HIS A 40 9.20 -4.89 -2.48
CA HIS A 40 10.67 -4.83 -2.46
C HIS A 40 11.27 -4.53 -1.08
N SER A 41 10.45 -4.13 -0.10
CA SER A 41 10.93 -3.72 1.24
C SER A 41 9.93 -4.01 2.36
N ALA A 42 9.07 -5.01 2.18
CA ALA A 42 8.19 -5.45 3.27
C ALA A 42 9.04 -6.06 4.39
N PRO A 43 8.75 -5.74 5.67
CA PRO A 43 9.44 -6.37 6.79
C PRO A 43 9.12 -7.86 6.82
N ALA A 44 10.11 -8.68 7.16
CA ALA A 44 9.90 -10.10 7.38
C ALA A 44 9.01 -10.31 8.62
N LEU A 45 8.10 -11.28 8.54
CA LEU A 45 7.29 -11.70 9.68
C LEU A 45 8.13 -12.58 10.60
N ASP A 46 8.15 -12.26 11.89
CA ASP A 46 8.81 -13.08 12.91
C ASP A 46 7.95 -14.30 13.24
N LEU A 47 8.46 -15.50 12.98
CA LEU A 47 7.74 -16.77 13.09
C LEU A 47 8.55 -17.78 13.90
N SER A 48 7.85 -18.55 14.74
CA SER A 48 8.42 -19.64 15.54
C SER A 48 7.57 -20.91 15.41
N LEU A 49 8.24 -22.06 15.29
CA LEU A 49 7.61 -23.38 15.29
C LEU A 49 7.92 -24.07 16.62
N ILE A 50 6.89 -24.32 17.41
CA ILE A 50 6.99 -25.08 18.67
C ILE A 50 6.57 -26.52 18.37
N LEU A 51 7.46 -27.47 18.65
CA LEU A 51 7.21 -28.89 18.45
C LEU A 51 7.03 -29.57 19.80
N GLU A 52 5.90 -30.25 19.96
CA GLU A 52 5.67 -31.17 21.07
C GLU A 52 5.74 -32.60 20.52
N VAL A 53 6.56 -33.43 21.15
CA VAL A 53 6.66 -34.84 20.79
C VAL A 53 5.56 -35.60 21.54
N SER A 54 4.62 -36.20 20.81
CA SER A 54 3.66 -37.15 21.38
C SER A 54 4.38 -38.40 21.86
N PRO A 55 3.97 -39.02 22.99
CA PRO A 55 4.50 -40.32 23.43
C PRO A 55 4.32 -41.41 22.39
#